data_AF-A0A1Y1YTM6-F1
#
_entry.id   AF-A0A1Y1YTM6-F1
#
_cell.length_a   1.000
_cell.length_b   1.000
_cell.length_c   1.000
_cell.angle_alpha   90.00
_cell.angle_beta   90.00
_cell.angle_gamma   90.00
#
_symmetry.space_group_name_H-M   'P 1'
#
loop_
_entity.id
_entity.type
_entity.pdbx_description
1 polymer ?
#
loop_
_entity_poly.entity_id
_entity_poly.type
_entity_poly.pdbx_seq_one_letter_code
_entity_poly.pdbx_strand_id
1 'polypeptide(L)'
;MEVDQNDSSVAKETAEQPETPEISKELLERQEWIKNMRLQFCVRPEFEVTKNIIHEDGMLNQEYFLPPKGAKLEAEPERKWTETERNLLIQGIQQYGIGHFREISEALLPQWSGNDLRVKSMRLMGRQNLQLYKDWKGSIEDIEREYERNKAIGLKYNTWKNSTLVYDDAGLVLKAIEASEPKP
;
A
#
# COMPACT_ATOMS: atom_id res chain seq x y z
N MET A 1 -17.90 7.90 75.86
CA MET A 1 -17.00 7.27 74.87
C MET A 1 -17.45 5.83 74.78
N GLU A 2 -18.45 5.58 73.93
CA GLU A 2 -18.94 4.24 73.63
C GLU A 2 -18.99 4.13 72.11
N VAL A 3 -18.58 2.97 71.65
CA VAL A 3 -18.03 2.70 70.33
C VAL A 3 -19.18 2.30 69.41
N ASP A 4 -19.33 3.00 68.28
CA ASP A 4 -20.26 2.66 67.20
C ASP A 4 -19.99 1.24 66.69
N GLN A 5 -20.96 0.34 66.89
CA GLN A 5 -21.06 -0.92 66.17
C GLN A 5 -21.93 -0.69 64.94
N ASN A 6 -21.25 -0.60 63.80
CA ASN A 6 -21.83 -0.53 62.46
C ASN A 6 -22.38 -1.92 62.09
N ASP A 7 -23.70 -2.10 62.18
CA ASP A 7 -24.36 -3.35 61.80
C ASP A 7 -24.60 -3.41 60.29
N SER A 8 -24.13 -4.50 59.71
CA SER A 8 -23.94 -4.75 58.30
C SER A 8 -25.22 -5.30 57.68
N SER A 9 -25.99 -4.45 56.99
CA SER A 9 -27.06 -4.92 56.10
C SER A 9 -26.48 -5.35 54.75
N VAL A 10 -26.19 -6.64 54.66
CA VAL A 10 -25.79 -7.32 53.42
C VAL A 10 -26.99 -7.34 52.46
N ALA A 11 -27.01 -6.41 51.52
CA ALA A 11 -27.82 -6.53 50.32
C ALA A 11 -27.26 -7.70 49.50
N LYS A 12 -28.02 -8.80 49.43
CA LYS A 12 -27.78 -9.88 48.46
C LYS A 12 -28.12 -9.35 47.07
N GLU A 13 -27.15 -8.74 46.41
CA GLU A 13 -27.16 -8.61 44.95
C GLU A 13 -27.14 -10.02 44.36
N THR A 14 -28.28 -10.40 43.79
CA THR A 14 -28.44 -11.64 43.06
C THR A 14 -27.73 -11.42 41.73
N ALA A 15 -26.55 -12.00 41.57
CA ALA A 15 -25.80 -11.94 40.33
C ALA A 15 -26.63 -12.61 39.22
N GLU A 16 -27.26 -11.81 38.37
CA GLU A 16 -27.74 -12.24 37.06
C GLU A 16 -26.54 -12.77 36.28
N GLN A 17 -26.52 -14.08 36.04
CA GLN A 17 -25.58 -14.67 35.10
C GLN A 17 -25.94 -14.15 33.71
N PRO A 18 -24.96 -13.71 32.90
CA PRO A 18 -25.23 -13.33 31.52
C PRO A 18 -25.71 -14.58 30.76
N GLU A 19 -26.96 -14.54 30.32
CA GLU A 19 -27.53 -15.57 29.46
C GLU A 19 -26.66 -15.72 28.21
N THR A 20 -26.04 -16.89 28.05
CA THR A 20 -25.35 -17.27 26.82
C THR A 20 -26.35 -17.19 25.67
N PRO A 21 -26.04 -16.48 24.57
CA PRO A 21 -26.95 -16.43 23.43
C PRO A 21 -27.13 -17.84 22.87
N GLU A 22 -28.37 -18.32 22.79
CA GLU A 22 -28.69 -19.58 22.14
C GLU A 22 -28.14 -19.55 20.70
N ILE A 23 -27.04 -20.25 20.48
CA ILE A 23 -26.40 -20.33 19.17
C ILE A 23 -27.37 -21.09 18.27
N SER A 24 -27.86 -20.42 17.22
CA SER A 24 -28.82 -21.04 16.30
C SER A 24 -28.21 -22.30 15.68
N LYS A 25 -29.05 -23.32 15.48
CA LYS A 25 -28.64 -24.60 14.88
C LYS A 25 -27.90 -24.42 13.54
N GLU A 26 -28.34 -23.44 12.74
CA GLU A 26 -27.72 -23.08 11.47
C GLU A 26 -26.27 -22.57 11.62
N LEU A 27 -25.97 -21.82 12.69
CA LEU A 27 -24.61 -21.36 12.96
C LEU A 27 -23.69 -22.52 13.35
N LEU A 28 -24.19 -23.50 14.11
CA LEU A 28 -23.43 -24.69 14.46
C LEU A 28 -23.11 -25.53 13.22
N GLU A 29 -24.11 -25.78 12.37
CA GLU A 29 -23.94 -26.52 11.11
C GLU A 29 -22.94 -25.82 10.19
N ARG A 30 -23.00 -24.48 10.09
CA ARG A 30 -22.04 -23.70 9.32
C ARG A 30 -20.62 -23.79 9.90
N GLN A 31 -20.49 -23.73 11.22
CA GLN A 31 -19.17 -23.86 11.88
C GLN A 31 -18.55 -25.24 11.66
N GLU A 32 -19.35 -26.30 11.77
CA GLU A 32 -18.91 -27.66 11.48
C GLU A 32 -18.49 -27.82 10.01
N TRP A 33 -19.27 -27.28 9.08
CA TRP A 33 -18.92 -27.27 7.67
C TRP A 33 -17.57 -26.55 7.41
N ILE A 34 -17.36 -25.39 8.02
CA ILE A 34 -16.10 -24.63 7.90
C ILE A 34 -14.91 -25.45 8.45
N LYS A 35 -15.07 -26.10 9.61
CA LYS A 35 -14.03 -26.95 10.21
C LYS A 35 -13.66 -28.11 9.27
N ASN A 36 -14.66 -28.78 8.72
CA ASN A 36 -14.45 -29.88 7.76
C ASN A 36 -13.75 -29.42 6.49
N MET A 37 -14.13 -28.26 5.95
CA MET A 37 -13.47 -27.68 4.78
C MET A 37 -11.99 -27.38 5.04
N ARG A 38 -11.65 -26.85 6.22
CA ARG A 38 -10.25 -26.58 6.58
C ARG A 38 -9.42 -27.86 6.66
N LEU A 39 -9.96 -28.90 7.30
CA LEU A 39 -9.27 -30.19 7.40
C LEU A 39 -8.99 -30.81 6.02
N GLN A 40 -9.93 -30.68 5.07
CA GLN A 40 -9.77 -31.24 3.73
C GLN A 40 -8.81 -30.46 2.84
N PHE A 41 -8.79 -29.13 2.93
CA PHE A 41 -8.12 -28.29 1.92
C PHE A 41 -6.86 -27.58 2.43
N CYS A 42 -6.73 -27.35 3.74
CA CYS A 42 -5.60 -26.61 4.31
C CYS A 42 -4.46 -27.53 4.76
N VAL A 43 -4.74 -28.77 5.18
CA VAL A 43 -3.70 -29.73 5.61
C VAL A 43 -3.42 -30.71 4.47
N ARG A 44 -2.22 -30.65 3.91
CA ARG A 44 -1.79 -31.47 2.78
C ARG A 44 -0.71 -32.46 3.24
N PRO A 45 -0.94 -33.78 3.13
CA PRO A 45 0.03 -34.79 3.57
C PRO A 45 1.42 -34.62 2.93
N GLU A 46 1.46 -34.11 1.70
CA GLU A 46 2.69 -33.87 0.95
C GLU A 46 3.48 -32.63 1.41
N PHE A 47 2.88 -31.74 2.21
CA PHE A 47 3.52 -30.53 2.72
C PHE A 47 3.45 -30.45 4.24
N GLU A 48 4.51 -30.93 4.91
CA GLU A 48 4.61 -30.97 6.38
C GLU A 48 4.33 -29.60 7.04
N VAL A 49 4.76 -28.51 6.38
CA VAL A 49 4.55 -27.12 6.84
C VAL A 49 3.07 -26.76 7.04
N THR A 50 2.17 -27.44 6.32
CA THR A 50 0.73 -27.14 6.35
C THR A 50 0.02 -27.74 7.56
N LYS A 51 0.63 -28.72 8.24
CA LYS A 51 0.05 -29.37 9.43
C LYS A 51 -0.08 -28.42 10.62
N ASN A 52 0.72 -27.35 10.65
CA ASN A 52 0.69 -26.37 11.73
C ASN A 52 -0.35 -25.25 11.53
N ILE A 53 -1.04 -25.22 10.38
CA ILE A 53 -1.99 -24.16 10.02
C ILE A 53 -3.34 -24.35 10.73
N ILE A 54 -3.80 -25.61 10.84
CA ILE A 54 -5.11 -25.99 11.36
C ILE A 54 -4.90 -27.02 12.47
N HIS A 55 -5.60 -26.87 13.58
CA HIS A 55 -5.63 -27.87 14.66
C HIS A 55 -6.43 -29.11 14.25
N GLU A 56 -6.24 -30.23 14.94
CA GLU A 56 -6.94 -31.49 14.64
C GLU A 56 -8.47 -31.38 14.72
N ASP A 57 -9.00 -30.39 15.46
CA ASP A 57 -10.43 -30.10 15.59
C ASP A 57 -11.00 -29.21 14.46
N GLY A 58 -10.19 -28.87 13.47
CA GLY A 58 -10.54 -27.99 12.36
C GLY A 58 -10.53 -26.48 12.69
N MET A 59 -10.10 -26.11 13.89
CA MET A 59 -9.89 -24.71 14.26
C MET A 59 -8.59 -24.16 13.65
N LEU A 60 -8.60 -22.86 13.36
CA LEU A 60 -7.43 -22.16 12.83
C LEU A 60 -6.38 -21.98 13.93
N ASN A 61 -5.14 -22.36 13.67
CA ASN A 61 -4.04 -22.02 14.58
C ASN A 61 -3.68 -20.55 14.43
N GLN A 62 -4.21 -19.69 15.30
CA GLN A 62 -3.94 -18.24 15.25
C GLN A 62 -2.45 -17.92 15.46
N GLU A 63 -1.73 -18.71 16.26
CA GLU A 63 -0.31 -18.49 16.51
C GLU A 63 0.54 -18.72 15.25
N TYR A 64 0.09 -19.54 14.31
CA TYR A 64 0.77 -19.76 13.02
C TYR A 64 0.88 -18.48 12.18
N PHE A 65 -0.12 -17.59 12.27
CA PHE A 65 -0.17 -16.35 11.49
C PHE A 65 0.42 -15.15 12.22
N LEU A 66 0.78 -15.32 13.48
CA LEU A 66 1.47 -14.29 14.24
C LEU A 66 2.97 -14.36 13.95
N PRO A 67 3.67 -13.21 13.87
CA PRO A 67 5.12 -13.21 13.91
C PRO A 67 5.61 -13.99 15.14
N PRO A 68 6.73 -14.72 15.06
CA PRO A 68 7.29 -15.42 16.20
C PRO A 68 7.39 -14.50 17.42
N LYS A 69 7.06 -15.01 18.62
CA LYS A 69 7.15 -14.22 19.86
C LYS A 69 8.59 -13.73 20.02
N GLY A 70 8.79 -12.41 19.95
CA GLY A 70 10.12 -11.79 20.00
C GLY A 70 10.79 -11.58 18.65
N ALA A 71 10.10 -11.85 17.53
CA ALA A 71 10.51 -11.36 16.22
C ALA A 71 10.51 -9.84 16.30
N LYS A 72 11.71 -9.26 16.40
CA LYS A 72 11.93 -7.88 16.02
C LYS A 72 11.63 -7.85 14.53
N LEU A 73 10.39 -7.52 14.18
CA LEU A 73 10.14 -6.87 12.91
C LEU A 73 10.98 -5.60 13.01
N GLU A 74 12.24 -5.68 12.56
CA GLU A 74 13.06 -4.52 12.35
C GLU A 74 12.29 -3.72 11.32
N ALA A 75 11.45 -2.82 11.82
CA ALA A 75 10.80 -1.83 11.01
C ALA A 75 11.95 -0.95 10.53
N GLU A 76 12.56 -1.38 9.42
CA GLU A 76 13.39 -0.53 8.58
C GLU A 76 12.66 0.82 8.53
N PRO A 77 13.29 1.90 9.02
CA PRO A 77 12.60 3.18 9.15
C PRO A 77 12.00 3.53 7.81
N GLU A 78 10.67 3.69 7.76
CA GLU A 78 9.94 3.96 6.52
C GLU A 78 10.63 5.11 5.78
N ARG A 79 11.22 4.79 4.63
CA ARG A 79 12.02 5.73 3.86
C ARG A 79 11.11 6.83 3.33
N LYS A 80 11.35 8.06 3.78
CA LYS A 80 10.57 9.23 3.36
C LYS A 80 11.17 9.85 2.10
N TRP A 81 10.29 10.24 1.18
CA TRP A 81 10.69 11.03 0.01
C TRP A 81 10.64 12.51 0.36
N THR A 82 11.79 13.17 0.43
CA THR A 82 11.93 14.57 0.82
C THR A 82 12.35 15.45 -0.35
N GLU A 83 12.50 16.76 -0.09
CA GLU A 83 12.96 17.71 -1.08
C GLU A 83 14.40 17.42 -1.55
N THR A 84 15.23 16.83 -0.70
CA THR A 84 16.60 16.45 -1.06
C THR A 84 16.60 15.38 -2.15
N GLU A 85 15.82 14.31 -2.00
CA GLU A 85 15.72 13.28 -3.03
C GLU A 85 15.06 13.81 -4.31
N ARG A 86 14.07 14.72 -4.17
CA ARG A 86 13.46 15.39 -5.32
C ARG A 86 14.49 16.18 -6.12
N ASN A 87 15.33 16.97 -5.47
CA ASN A 87 16.37 17.76 -6.13
C ASN A 87 17.45 16.90 -6.77
N LEU A 88 17.85 15.81 -6.11
CA LEU A 88 18.79 14.83 -6.70
C LEU A 88 18.20 14.14 -7.93
N LEU A 89 16.90 13.84 -7.92
CA LEU A 89 16.23 13.29 -9.10
C LEU A 89 16.22 14.29 -10.26
N ILE A 90 15.94 15.57 -10.00
CA ILE A 90 16.00 16.64 -11.01
C ILE A 90 17.41 16.74 -11.60
N GLN A 91 18.45 16.74 -10.76
CA GLN A 91 19.85 16.74 -11.21
C GLN A 91 20.18 15.50 -12.06
N GLY A 92 19.70 14.33 -11.64
CA GLY A 92 19.85 13.09 -12.38
C GLY A 92 19.18 13.13 -13.76
N ILE A 93 17.97 13.68 -13.85
CA ILE A 93 17.27 13.87 -15.12
C ILE A 93 18.03 14.86 -16.01
N GLN A 94 18.54 15.95 -15.46
CA GLN A 94 19.33 16.93 -16.22
C GLN A 94 20.63 16.32 -16.76
N GLN A 95 21.29 15.45 -15.98
CA GLN A 95 22.56 14.83 -16.35
C GLN A 95 22.39 13.63 -17.30
N TYR A 96 21.55 12.67 -16.94
CA TYR A 96 21.41 11.39 -17.63
C TYR A 96 20.21 11.37 -18.60
N GLY A 97 19.11 12.00 -18.22
CA GLY A 97 17.86 12.03 -18.98
C GLY A 97 16.81 11.05 -18.47
N ILE A 98 15.56 11.27 -18.87
CA ILE A 98 14.45 10.38 -18.53
C ILE A 98 14.61 9.03 -19.24
N GLY A 99 14.52 7.94 -18.47
CA GLY A 99 14.74 6.57 -18.94
C GLY A 99 15.99 5.91 -18.37
N HIS A 100 16.99 6.70 -17.95
CA HIS A 100 18.25 6.23 -17.35
C HIS A 100 18.16 6.15 -15.82
N PHE A 101 17.08 5.56 -15.31
CA PHE A 101 16.80 5.54 -13.88
C PHE A 101 17.76 4.67 -13.08
N ARG A 102 18.38 3.67 -13.72
CA ARG A 102 19.37 2.81 -13.07
C ARG A 102 20.64 3.61 -12.79
N GLU A 103 21.09 4.40 -13.76
CA GLU A 103 22.26 5.26 -13.67
C GLU A 103 22.04 6.37 -12.62
N ILE A 104 20.85 6.98 -12.59
CA ILE A 104 20.48 7.97 -11.57
C ILE A 104 20.46 7.34 -10.17
N SER A 105 19.91 6.14 -10.05
CA SER A 105 19.91 5.38 -8.79
C SER A 105 21.34 5.12 -8.33
N GLU A 106 22.19 4.54 -9.17
CA GLU A 106 23.57 4.19 -8.82
C GLU A 106 24.42 5.42 -8.43
N ALA A 107 24.23 6.55 -9.12
CA ALA A 107 25.05 7.74 -8.92
C ALA A 107 24.56 8.66 -7.79
N LEU A 108 23.25 8.89 -7.67
CA LEU A 108 22.68 9.96 -6.83
C LEU A 108 21.71 9.44 -5.77
N LEU A 109 20.99 8.36 -6.06
CA LEU A 109 19.90 7.85 -5.22
C LEU A 109 20.02 6.33 -5.04
N PRO A 110 21.13 5.81 -4.46
CA PRO A 110 21.41 4.37 -4.42
C PRO A 110 20.42 3.59 -3.56
N GLN A 111 19.67 4.31 -2.76
CA GLN A 111 18.62 3.82 -1.88
C GLN A 111 17.26 3.72 -2.58
N TRP A 112 17.12 4.17 -3.82
CA TRP A 112 15.86 4.14 -4.55
C TRP A 112 16.02 3.28 -5.78
N SER A 113 15.12 2.32 -5.99
CA SER A 113 15.20 1.49 -7.19
C SER A 113 14.91 2.34 -8.43
N GLY A 114 15.41 1.91 -9.59
CA GLY A 114 15.10 2.59 -10.85
C GLY A 114 13.59 2.66 -11.13
N ASN A 115 12.80 1.69 -10.65
CA ASN A 115 11.35 1.74 -10.76
C ASN A 115 10.72 2.79 -9.84
N ASP A 116 11.22 2.95 -8.61
CA ASP A 116 10.76 4.03 -7.72
C ASP A 116 11.01 5.38 -8.37
N LEU A 117 12.23 5.59 -8.89
CA LEU A 117 12.59 6.82 -9.57
C LEU A 117 11.71 7.08 -10.80
N ARG A 118 11.40 6.04 -11.58
CA ARG A 118 10.44 6.14 -12.70
C ARG A 118 9.08 6.66 -12.23
N VAL A 119 8.53 6.11 -11.15
CA VAL A 119 7.22 6.55 -10.60
C VAL A 119 7.31 7.98 -10.07
N LYS A 120 8.42 8.36 -9.43
CA LYS A 120 8.64 9.73 -8.95
C LYS A 120 8.74 10.71 -10.12
N SER A 121 9.44 10.34 -11.20
CA SER A 121 9.53 11.13 -12.42
C SER A 121 8.19 11.31 -13.12
N MET A 122 7.29 10.31 -13.09
CA MET A 122 5.93 10.48 -13.63
C MET A 122 5.18 11.62 -12.93
N ARG A 123 5.27 11.67 -11.59
CA ARG A 123 4.64 12.73 -10.80
C ARG A 123 5.32 14.08 -10.99
N LEU A 124 6.65 14.06 -11.12
CA LEU A 124 7.44 15.27 -11.35
C LEU A 124 7.11 15.92 -12.71
N MET A 125 6.96 15.11 -13.76
CA MET A 125 6.59 15.57 -15.10
C MET A 125 5.08 15.77 -15.28
N GLY A 126 4.26 15.29 -14.34
CA GLY A 126 2.81 15.32 -14.45
C GLY A 126 2.28 14.37 -15.54
N ARG A 127 2.97 13.27 -15.85
CA ARG A 127 2.56 12.33 -16.93
C ARG A 127 2.90 10.89 -16.58
N GLN A 128 1.93 9.99 -16.74
CA GLN A 128 2.11 8.58 -16.42
C GLN A 128 3.00 7.87 -17.45
N ASN A 129 2.80 8.13 -18.75
CA ASN A 129 3.64 7.55 -19.80
C ASN A 129 4.81 8.48 -20.12
N LEU A 130 6.03 8.05 -19.76
CA LEU A 130 7.27 8.79 -20.01
C LEU A 130 7.96 8.43 -21.34
N GLN A 131 7.38 7.58 -22.19
CA GLN A 131 8.02 7.13 -23.44
C GLN A 131 8.39 8.27 -24.39
N LEU A 132 7.59 9.33 -24.48
CA LEU A 132 7.92 10.50 -25.31
C LEU A 132 9.04 11.36 -24.73
N TYR A 133 9.39 11.16 -23.45
CA TYR A 133 10.52 11.82 -22.81
C TYR A 133 11.77 10.95 -22.81
N LYS A 134 11.84 9.87 -23.59
CA LYS A 134 13.03 9.03 -23.63
C LYS A 134 14.25 9.88 -23.98
N ASP A 135 15.30 9.78 -23.15
CA ASP A 135 16.55 10.53 -23.26
C ASP A 135 16.41 12.06 -23.07
N TRP A 136 15.21 12.55 -22.76
CA TRP A 136 14.95 13.97 -22.55
C TRP A 136 15.65 14.46 -21.28
N LYS A 137 16.30 15.62 -21.39
CA LYS A 137 16.99 16.32 -20.31
C LYS A 137 16.42 17.73 -20.23
N GLY A 138 16.20 18.22 -19.02
CA GLY A 138 15.71 19.57 -18.79
C GLY A 138 16.07 20.07 -17.40
N SER A 139 16.05 21.38 -17.24
CA SER A 139 16.19 22.03 -15.94
C SER A 139 14.90 21.92 -15.12
N ILE A 140 14.91 22.46 -13.90
CA ILE A 140 13.71 22.54 -13.07
C ILE A 140 12.61 23.36 -13.75
N GLU A 141 12.96 24.44 -14.46
CA GLU A 141 12.00 25.28 -15.18
C GLU A 141 11.38 24.54 -16.37
N ASP A 142 12.16 23.70 -17.05
CA ASP A 142 11.65 22.84 -18.12
C ASP A 142 10.66 21.81 -17.59
N ILE A 143 10.99 21.17 -16.46
CA ILE A 143 10.14 20.20 -15.78
C ILE A 143 8.83 20.85 -15.33
N GLU A 144 8.87 22.03 -14.74
CA GLU A 144 7.67 22.77 -14.31
C GLU A 144 6.79 23.16 -15.49
N ARG A 145 7.40 23.62 -16.59
CA ARG A 145 6.68 23.92 -17.84
C ARG A 145 5.99 22.67 -18.38
N GLU A 146 6.68 21.53 -18.40
CA GLU A 146 6.11 20.25 -18.84
C GLU A 146 4.99 19.79 -17.92
N TYR A 147 5.14 19.93 -16.60
CA TYR A 147 4.11 19.60 -15.63
C TYR A 147 2.83 20.41 -15.85
N GLU A 148 2.92 21.74 -15.94
CA GLU A 148 1.75 22.59 -16.13
C GLU A 148 1.12 22.38 -17.51
N ARG A 149 1.92 22.10 -18.55
CA ARG A 149 1.42 21.69 -19.88
C ARG A 149 0.60 20.41 -19.79
N ASN A 150 1.15 19.36 -19.18
CA ASN A 150 0.49 18.06 -19.05
C ASN A 150 -0.78 18.16 -18.20
N LYS A 151 -0.75 18.97 -17.14
CA LYS A 151 -1.88 19.29 -16.28
C LYS A 151 -3.00 20.00 -17.04
N ALA A 152 -2.68 21.00 -17.84
CA ALA A 152 -3.66 21.71 -18.65
C ALA A 152 -4.38 20.77 -19.64
N ILE A 153 -3.63 19.88 -20.31
CA ILE A 153 -4.21 18.84 -21.18
C ILE A 153 -5.10 17.89 -20.38
N GLY A 154 -4.62 17.41 -19.24
CA GLY A 154 -5.35 16.46 -18.40
C GLY A 154 -6.66 17.03 -17.85
N LEU A 155 -6.67 18.31 -17.48
CA LEU A 155 -7.88 19.00 -17.05
C LEU A 155 -8.85 19.22 -18.22
N LYS A 156 -8.36 19.57 -19.40
CA LYS A 156 -9.18 19.79 -20.60
C LYS A 156 -9.94 18.53 -21.05
N TYR A 157 -9.31 17.36 -20.97
CA TYR A 157 -9.90 16.09 -21.41
C TYR A 157 -10.38 15.20 -20.26
N ASN A 158 -10.38 15.71 -19.02
CA ASN A 158 -10.74 14.97 -17.81
C ASN A 158 -9.94 13.66 -17.60
N THR A 159 -8.64 13.71 -17.92
CA THR A 159 -7.69 12.61 -17.80
C THR A 159 -6.56 12.87 -16.81
N TRP A 160 -6.68 13.92 -15.99
CA TRP A 160 -5.77 14.19 -14.87
C TRP A 160 -6.12 13.29 -13.66
N LYS A 161 -5.29 12.30 -13.37
CA LYS A 161 -5.48 11.34 -12.27
C LYS A 161 -4.21 11.19 -11.47
N ASN A 162 -4.32 11.21 -10.14
CA ASN A 162 -3.18 11.06 -9.22
C ASN A 162 -2.00 11.99 -9.55
N SER A 163 -2.31 13.24 -9.90
CA SER A 163 -1.32 14.27 -10.30
C SER A 163 -0.53 13.92 -11.58
N THR A 164 -1.12 13.13 -12.47
CA THR A 164 -0.52 12.74 -13.74
C THR A 164 -1.55 12.72 -14.86
N LEU A 165 -1.11 13.08 -16.06
CA LEU A 165 -1.84 12.90 -17.31
C LEU A 165 -1.85 11.42 -17.70
N VAL A 166 -3.04 10.88 -17.92
CA VAL A 166 -3.31 9.52 -18.40
C VAL A 166 -3.89 9.59 -19.82
N TYR A 167 -3.64 8.59 -20.66
CA TYR A 167 -4.25 8.51 -21.98
C TYR A 167 -5.75 8.22 -21.90
N ASP A 168 -6.50 8.73 -22.87
CA ASP A 168 -7.88 8.37 -23.14
C ASP A 168 -7.94 7.30 -24.24
N ASP A 169 -9.01 6.49 -24.21
CA ASP A 169 -9.24 5.45 -25.23
C ASP A 169 -9.54 6.03 -26.62
N ALA A 170 -10.00 7.29 -26.69
CA ALA A 170 -10.31 7.98 -27.95
C ALA A 170 -9.09 8.66 -28.60
N GLY A 171 -7.91 8.62 -27.96
CA GLY A 171 -6.66 9.18 -28.47
C GLY A 171 -6.62 10.72 -28.57
N LEU A 172 -7.55 11.42 -27.92
CA LEU A 172 -7.60 12.89 -27.90
C LEU A 172 -6.42 13.50 -27.14
N VAL A 173 -6.00 12.84 -26.06
CA VAL A 173 -4.84 13.25 -25.24
C VAL A 173 -3.57 13.16 -26.06
N LEU A 174 -3.36 12.08 -26.81
CA LEU A 174 -2.17 11.92 -27.66
C LEU A 174 -2.09 13.02 -28.72
N LYS A 175 -3.20 13.29 -29.41
CA LYS A 175 -3.29 14.39 -30.39
C LYS A 175 -3.01 15.76 -29.76
N ALA A 176 -3.52 16.01 -28.56
CA ALA A 176 -3.28 17.26 -27.85
C ALA A 176 -1.81 17.41 -27.44
N ILE A 177 -1.16 16.34 -27.01
CA ILE A 177 0.27 16.32 -26.69
C ILE A 177 1.08 16.66 -27.95
N GLU A 178 0.87 15.93 -29.05
CA GLU A 178 1.59 16.15 -30.31
C GLU A 178 1.37 17.56 -30.91
N ALA A 179 0.17 18.12 -30.75
CA ALA A 179 -0.13 19.49 -31.16
C ALA A 179 0.55 20.55 -30.29
N SER A 180 0.86 20.21 -29.04
CA SER A 180 1.48 21.10 -28.05
C SER A 180 3.00 20.93 -27.94
N GLU A 181 3.57 19.88 -28.51
CA GLU A 181 5.02 19.69 -28.54
C GLU A 181 5.67 20.73 -29.46
N PRO A 182 6.77 21.37 -29.03
CA PRO A 182 7.59 22.10 -29.97
C PRO A 182 8.12 21.09 -31.00
N LYS A 183 7.61 21.21 -32.23
CA LYS A 183 8.19 20.47 -33.37
C LYS A 183 9.63 20.97 -33.55
N PRO A 184 10.59 20.06 -33.84
CA PRO A 184 11.97 20.43 -34.08
C PRO A 184 12.10 21.46 -35.21
#